data_AF-A0A1X1W1W3-F1
#
_entry.id   AF-A0A1X1W1W3-F1
#
_cell.length_a   1.000
_cell.length_b   1.000
_cell.length_c   1.000
_cell.angle_alpha   90.00
_cell.angle_beta   90.00
_cell.angle_gamma   90.00
#
_symmetry.space_group_name_H-M   'P 1'
#
loop_
_entity.id
_entity.type
_entity.pdbx_description
1 polymer ?
#
loop_
_entity_poly.entity_id
_entity_poly.type
_entity_poly.pdbx_seq_one_letter_code
_entity_poly.pdbx_strand_id
1 'polypeptide(L)'
;MDTHRNHKSLGTVALRPVVVRCAALAAAIAVLAACSSNSQSGKASTTTPSAATSTASTGSAASTSPTAKATTVQPGQYDQLALPILDAIIRGDFTAATANFDNQMRQTVPPDKLQSAWADYQATFGKYQSHGDPKQVPLGDLTVVNIPLTMEQMPGEFRVTFHNDGTVAGLWLLKVGVPLPTG
;
A
#
# COMPACT_ATOMS: atom_id res chain seq x y z
N MET A 1 -19.63 -41.99 42.79
CA MET A 1 -20.00 -41.66 41.38
C MET A 1 -20.14 -40.15 41.25
N ASP A 2 -19.16 -39.38 41.73
CA ASP A 2 -17.89 -39.01 41.05
C ASP A 2 -18.05 -37.79 40.16
N THR A 3 -17.78 -36.65 40.80
CA THR A 3 -17.64 -35.30 40.25
C THR A 3 -16.40 -35.23 39.36
N HIS A 4 -16.56 -35.19 38.04
CA HIS A 4 -15.45 -34.93 37.13
C HIS A 4 -15.45 -33.47 36.65
N ARG A 5 -14.95 -32.61 37.52
CA ARG A 5 -14.42 -31.28 37.19
C ARG A 5 -12.99 -31.52 36.68
N ASN A 6 -12.76 -31.50 35.36
CA ASN A 6 -11.39 -31.60 34.84
C ASN A 6 -10.98 -30.31 34.12
N HIS A 7 -10.14 -29.56 34.84
CA HIS A 7 -9.33 -28.46 34.38
C HIS A 7 -8.46 -28.90 33.19
N LYS A 8 -8.49 -28.15 32.09
CA LYS A 8 -7.40 -28.19 31.11
C LYS A 8 -6.79 -26.81 30.92
N SER A 9 -5.69 -26.63 31.65
CA SER A 9 -4.49 -25.89 31.29
C SER A 9 -4.65 -24.40 30.93
N LEU A 10 -4.52 -23.56 31.96
CA LEU A 10 -4.01 -22.19 31.82
C LEU A 10 -2.51 -22.29 31.47
N GLY A 11 -2.17 -21.99 30.21
CA GLY A 11 -0.80 -21.88 29.75
C GLY A 11 -0.19 -20.56 30.22
N THR A 12 0.65 -20.64 31.25
CA THR A 12 1.44 -19.54 31.82
C THR A 12 2.64 -19.22 30.92
N VAL A 13 2.68 -17.97 30.44
CA VAL A 13 3.87 -17.10 30.25
C VAL A 13 4.90 -17.44 29.16
N ALA A 14 5.07 -16.49 28.23
CA ALA A 14 6.35 -15.78 28.04
C ALA A 14 6.11 -14.47 27.28
N LEU A 15 5.87 -13.36 28.00
CA LEU A 15 6.06 -12.03 27.43
C LEU A 15 7.54 -11.85 27.10
N ARG A 16 7.88 -11.76 25.81
CA ARG A 16 9.22 -11.34 25.38
C ARG A 16 9.25 -9.80 25.40
N PRO A 17 10.19 -9.16 26.12
CA PRO A 17 10.39 -7.72 26.00
C PRO A 17 11.01 -7.41 24.63
N VAL A 18 10.26 -6.78 23.73
CA VAL A 18 10.86 -6.09 22.58
C VAL A 18 11.45 -4.79 23.12
N VAL A 19 12.76 -4.81 23.29
CA VAL A 19 13.57 -3.64 23.65
C VAL A 19 13.48 -2.64 22.49
N VAL A 20 12.75 -1.56 22.70
CA VAL A 20 12.79 -0.35 21.85
C VAL A 20 14.19 0.24 21.96
N ARG A 21 15.00 0.06 20.90
CA ARG A 21 16.26 0.79 20.76
C ARG A 21 15.97 2.15 20.12
N CYS A 22 15.83 3.16 20.97
CA CYS A 22 15.94 4.56 20.59
C CYS A 22 17.34 4.81 19.99
N ALA A 23 17.41 5.14 18.71
CA ALA A 23 18.58 5.77 18.11
C ALA A 23 18.20 7.18 17.70
N ALA A 24 18.53 8.14 18.57
CA ALA A 24 18.56 9.56 18.25
C ALA A 24 19.90 9.88 17.56
N LEU A 25 19.85 10.52 16.40
CA LEU A 25 20.97 11.22 15.75
C LEU A 25 20.35 12.48 15.13
N ALA A 26 20.39 13.61 15.85
CA ALA A 26 21.48 14.60 15.87
C ALA A 26 21.42 15.55 14.64
N ALA A 27 21.16 16.82 14.96
CA ALA A 27 21.00 17.95 14.06
C ALA A 27 22.30 18.36 13.35
N ALA A 28 22.17 18.98 12.17
CA ALA A 28 23.16 19.92 11.65
C ALA A 28 22.47 21.01 10.81
N ILE A 29 22.45 22.22 11.36
CA ILE A 29 22.14 23.48 10.68
C ILE A 29 23.45 24.00 10.09
N ALA A 30 23.44 24.40 8.82
CA ALA A 30 24.48 25.27 8.27
C ALA A 30 23.88 26.18 7.19
N VAL A 31 23.58 27.42 7.59
CA VAL A 31 23.39 28.57 6.70
C VAL A 31 24.77 29.15 6.41
N LEU A 32 25.11 29.36 5.14
CA LEU A 32 26.13 30.32 4.73
C LEU A 32 25.76 30.89 3.36
N ALA A 33 25.41 32.18 3.39
CA ALA A 33 25.34 33.05 2.23
C ALA A 33 26.76 33.38 1.75
N ALA A 34 26.99 33.38 0.44
CA ALA A 34 27.92 34.31 -0.21
C ALA A 34 27.77 34.27 -1.73
N CYS A 35 27.86 35.46 -2.31
CA CYS A 35 27.67 35.85 -3.70
C CYS A 35 28.58 35.13 -4.70
N SER A 36 28.17 35.05 -5.97
CA SER A 36 29.02 35.48 -7.09
C SER A 36 28.24 35.55 -8.40
N SER A 37 28.16 36.78 -8.91
CA SER A 37 27.71 37.12 -10.25
C SER A 37 28.82 36.90 -11.27
N ASN A 38 28.40 36.43 -12.45
CA ASN A 38 28.74 36.96 -13.78
C ASN A 38 30.20 36.90 -14.33
N SER A 39 30.30 36.25 -15.50
CA SER A 39 31.17 36.55 -16.66
C SER A 39 32.69 36.44 -16.53
N GLN A 40 33.32 35.64 -17.41
CA GLN A 40 34.04 36.12 -18.60
C GLN A 40 35.03 35.09 -19.17
N SER A 41 34.93 34.90 -20.49
CA SER A 41 35.94 34.54 -21.48
C SER A 41 37.21 33.77 -21.08
N GLY A 42 37.34 32.56 -21.61
CA GLY A 42 38.08 32.35 -22.88
C GLY A 42 39.62 32.38 -22.87
N LYS A 43 40.18 31.29 -23.42
CA LYS A 43 41.52 31.07 -24.00
C LYS A 43 42.64 30.68 -23.02
N ALA A 44 43.51 29.69 -23.26
CA ALA A 44 43.71 28.76 -24.38
C ALA A 44 44.68 27.61 -23.98
N SER A 45 44.49 26.46 -24.64
CA SER A 45 45.46 25.42 -25.09
C SER A 45 46.32 24.69 -24.04
N THR A 46 46.51 23.36 -24.06
CA THR A 46 47.08 22.57 -25.17
C THR A 46 46.91 21.04 -24.92
N THR A 47 46.62 20.27 -26.00
CA THR A 47 47.15 18.91 -26.33
C THR A 47 46.65 17.73 -25.45
N THR A 48 45.96 16.67 -25.90
CA THR A 48 46.03 15.83 -27.11
C THR A 48 44.79 14.89 -27.14
N PRO A 49 44.27 14.48 -28.31
CA PRO A 49 43.07 13.65 -28.46
C PRO A 49 43.35 12.13 -28.35
N SER A 50 42.34 11.35 -27.97
CA SER A 50 42.20 9.98 -28.46
C SER A 50 40.73 9.71 -28.76
N ALA A 51 40.42 9.76 -30.05
CA ALA A 51 39.17 9.29 -30.62
C ALA A 51 39.31 7.79 -30.91
N ALA A 52 38.28 7.02 -30.57
CA ALA A 52 37.97 5.77 -31.24
C ALA A 52 36.44 5.60 -31.30
N THR A 53 35.88 6.17 -32.37
CA THR A 53 34.86 5.58 -33.26
C THR A 53 35.11 4.06 -33.40
N SER A 54 34.16 3.14 -33.55
CA SER A 54 32.79 3.10 -34.06
C SER A 54 32.18 1.82 -33.46
N THR A 55 30.87 1.61 -33.39
CA THR A 55 30.15 0.93 -34.47
C THR A 55 28.66 1.00 -34.17
N ALA A 56 27.92 1.63 -35.08
CA ALA A 56 26.49 1.52 -35.16
C ALA A 56 26.12 0.08 -35.58
N SER A 57 25.32 -0.59 -34.76
CA SER A 57 24.59 -1.77 -35.18
C SER A 57 23.26 -1.31 -35.76
N THR A 58 23.16 -1.35 -37.08
CA THR A 58 21.89 -1.30 -37.81
C THR A 58 21.33 -2.72 -37.90
N GLY A 59 20.02 -2.85 -37.69
CA GLY A 59 19.27 -4.08 -37.90
C GLY A 59 18.61 -4.55 -36.60
N SER A 60 17.33 -4.90 -36.54
CA SER A 60 16.33 -5.01 -37.57
C SER A 60 14.98 -4.92 -36.86
N ALA A 61 14.02 -4.32 -37.55
CA ALA A 61 12.62 -4.36 -37.17
C ALA A 61 12.19 -5.80 -36.86
N ALA A 62 11.69 -6.01 -35.65
CA ALA A 62 10.67 -7.01 -35.40
C ALA A 62 9.46 -6.24 -34.88
N SER A 63 8.52 -6.00 -35.79
CA SER A 63 7.15 -5.64 -35.47
C SER A 63 6.55 -6.72 -34.59
N THR A 64 6.69 -6.59 -33.28
CA THR A 64 5.70 -7.16 -32.37
C THR A 64 4.60 -6.11 -32.26
N SER A 65 3.56 -6.31 -33.06
CA SER A 65 2.25 -5.73 -32.83
C SER A 65 1.96 -5.76 -31.33
N PRO A 66 1.69 -4.64 -30.64
CA PRO A 66 1.06 -4.75 -29.34
C PRO A 66 -0.33 -5.25 -29.64
N THR A 67 -0.51 -6.57 -29.64
CA THR A 67 -1.80 -7.15 -29.32
C THR A 67 -2.12 -6.55 -27.95
N ALA A 68 -2.97 -5.53 -27.96
CA ALA A 68 -3.63 -4.97 -26.80
C ALA A 68 -4.42 -6.13 -26.17
N LYS A 69 -3.72 -6.96 -25.41
CA LYS A 69 -4.33 -7.92 -24.50
C LYS A 69 -5.09 -7.04 -23.53
N ALA A 70 -6.40 -7.20 -23.52
CA ALA A 70 -7.29 -6.59 -22.54
C ALA A 70 -6.59 -6.57 -21.18
N THR A 71 -6.40 -5.39 -20.62
CA THR A 71 -5.73 -5.16 -19.34
C THR A 71 -6.63 -5.70 -18.24
N THR A 72 -6.65 -7.02 -18.10
CA THR A 72 -7.28 -7.70 -16.98
C THR A 72 -6.20 -7.94 -15.94
N VAL A 73 -6.42 -7.43 -14.72
CA VAL A 73 -5.49 -7.61 -13.61
C VAL A 73 -5.43 -9.10 -13.24
N GLN A 74 -4.24 -9.68 -13.29
CA GLN A 74 -4.04 -11.12 -13.09
C GLN A 74 -4.31 -11.52 -11.62
N PRO A 75 -4.82 -12.74 -11.33
CA PRO A 75 -4.98 -13.23 -9.96
C PRO A 75 -3.65 -13.14 -9.20
N GLY A 76 -3.66 -12.57 -7.99
CA GLY A 76 -2.44 -12.25 -7.23
C GLY A 76 -1.98 -10.79 -7.32
N GLN A 77 -2.49 -10.00 -8.29
CA GLN A 77 -2.10 -8.60 -8.43
C GLN A 77 -2.99 -7.64 -7.62
N TYR A 78 -4.20 -8.05 -7.24
CA TYR A 78 -5.12 -7.20 -6.46
C TYR A 78 -4.62 -6.91 -5.04
N ASP A 79 -3.78 -7.76 -4.46
CA ASP A 79 -3.12 -7.49 -3.17
C ASP A 79 -2.20 -6.27 -3.26
N GLN A 80 -1.52 -6.10 -4.40
CA GLN A 80 -0.64 -4.97 -4.69
C GLN A 80 -1.42 -3.67 -4.92
N LEU A 81 -2.73 -3.77 -5.18
CA LEU A 81 -3.63 -2.61 -5.26
C LEU A 81 -4.30 -2.31 -3.92
N ALA A 82 -4.66 -3.34 -3.14
CA ALA A 82 -5.35 -3.19 -1.86
C ALA A 82 -4.44 -2.66 -0.75
N LEU A 83 -3.19 -3.12 -0.67
CA LEU A 83 -2.26 -2.71 0.38
C LEU A 83 -1.94 -1.21 0.34
N PRO A 84 -1.62 -0.58 -0.81
CA PRO A 84 -1.40 0.87 -0.88
C PRO A 84 -2.62 1.70 -0.45
N ILE A 85 -3.84 1.21 -0.70
CA ILE A 85 -5.07 1.89 -0.25
C ILE A 85 -5.14 1.86 1.29
N LEU A 86 -4.89 0.70 1.90
CA LEU A 86 -4.83 0.56 3.35
C LEU A 86 -3.73 1.46 3.96
N ASP A 87 -2.54 1.45 3.38
CA ASP A 87 -1.41 2.30 3.82
C ASP A 87 -1.73 3.79 3.74
N ALA A 88 -2.45 4.22 2.70
CA ALA A 88 -2.90 5.59 2.56
C ALA A 88 -3.90 5.97 3.66
N ILE A 89 -4.87 5.10 3.96
CA ILE A 89 -5.84 5.28 5.06
C ILE A 89 -5.11 5.39 6.42
N ILE A 90 -4.13 4.51 6.68
CA ILE A 90 -3.35 4.51 7.94
C ILE A 90 -2.56 5.82 8.09
N ARG A 91 -2.00 6.35 7.00
CA ARG A 91 -1.27 7.62 6.99
C ARG A 91 -2.18 8.86 7.01
N GLY A 92 -3.50 8.67 6.92
CA GLY A 92 -4.47 9.77 6.82
C GLY A 92 -4.53 10.43 5.43
N ASP A 93 -3.95 9.80 4.42
CA ASP A 93 -3.97 10.26 3.03
C ASP A 93 -5.19 9.71 2.29
N PHE A 94 -6.37 10.21 2.65
CA PHE A 94 -7.63 9.74 2.08
C PHE A 94 -7.82 10.16 0.61
N THR A 95 -7.07 11.16 0.16
CA THR A 95 -7.04 11.54 -1.26
C THR A 95 -6.32 10.46 -2.08
N ALA A 96 -5.17 9.98 -1.62
CA ALA A 96 -4.49 8.86 -2.27
C ALA A 96 -5.29 7.55 -2.17
N ALA A 97 -5.91 7.29 -1.01
CA ALA A 97 -6.71 6.07 -0.81
C ALA A 97 -7.89 5.95 -1.80
N THR A 98 -8.46 7.07 -2.23
CA THR A 98 -9.63 7.11 -3.12
C THR A 98 -9.27 7.35 -4.59
N ALA A 99 -7.99 7.43 -4.94
CA ALA A 99 -7.54 7.76 -6.29
C ALA A 99 -7.97 6.70 -7.34
N ASN A 100 -8.02 5.43 -6.93
CA ASN A 100 -8.37 4.30 -7.81
C ASN A 100 -9.84 3.88 -7.71
N PHE A 101 -10.67 4.66 -7.02
CA PHE A 101 -12.11 4.40 -6.94
C PHE A 101 -12.76 4.66 -8.28
N ASP A 102 -13.71 3.80 -8.65
CA ASP A 102 -14.54 4.07 -9.82
C ASP A 102 -15.41 5.33 -9.59
N ASN A 103 -16.02 5.85 -10.66
CA ASN A 103 -16.79 7.10 -10.57
C ASN A 103 -17.99 7.02 -9.61
N GLN A 104 -18.65 5.87 -9.51
CA GLN A 104 -19.79 5.69 -8.61
C GLN A 104 -19.32 5.61 -7.14
N MET A 105 -18.23 4.88 -6.91
CA MET A 105 -17.61 4.72 -5.61
C MET A 105 -17.07 6.04 -5.07
N ARG A 106 -16.44 6.88 -5.91
CA ARG A 106 -16.00 8.23 -5.51
C ARG A 106 -17.14 9.15 -5.07
N GLN A 107 -18.34 8.97 -5.64
CA GLN A 107 -19.52 9.75 -5.24
C GLN A 107 -20.11 9.27 -3.92
N THR A 108 -20.02 7.96 -3.64
CA THR A 108 -20.61 7.34 -2.45
C THR A 108 -19.66 7.43 -1.25
N VAL A 109 -18.35 7.24 -1.49
CA VAL A 109 -17.29 7.26 -0.48
C VAL A 109 -16.18 8.23 -0.92
N PRO A 110 -16.43 9.55 -0.88
CA PRO A 110 -15.38 10.55 -1.06
C PRO A 110 -14.37 10.51 0.10
N PRO A 111 -13.20 11.16 -0.04
CA PRO A 111 -12.14 11.18 0.97
C PRO A 111 -12.63 11.49 2.40
N ASP A 112 -13.47 12.52 2.56
CA ASP A 112 -13.97 12.93 3.89
C ASP A 112 -14.84 11.86 4.53
N LYS A 113 -15.67 11.17 3.74
CA LYS A 113 -16.51 10.06 4.24
C LYS A 113 -15.65 8.87 4.65
N LEU A 114 -14.60 8.56 3.89
CA LEU A 114 -13.65 7.50 4.23
C LEU A 114 -12.89 7.83 5.53
N GLN A 115 -12.49 9.10 5.69
CA GLN A 115 -11.85 9.59 6.91
C GLN A 115 -12.74 9.41 8.13
N SER A 116 -14.01 9.85 8.06
CA SER A 116 -14.97 9.66 9.15
C SER A 116 -15.17 8.18 9.48
N ALA A 117 -15.35 7.34 8.45
CA ALA A 117 -15.52 5.90 8.66
C ALA A 117 -14.30 5.25 9.34
N TRP A 118 -13.08 5.66 9.00
CA TRP A 118 -11.86 5.17 9.65
C TRP A 118 -11.73 5.64 11.11
N ALA A 119 -12.15 6.87 11.41
CA ALA A 119 -12.18 7.39 12.78
C ALA A 119 -13.20 6.63 13.64
N ASP A 120 -14.42 6.43 13.14
CA ASP A 120 -15.48 5.67 13.82
C ASP A 120 -15.07 4.21 14.06
N TYR A 121 -14.38 3.63 13.07
CA TYR A 121 -13.83 2.29 13.20
C TYR A 121 -12.78 2.20 14.31
N GLN A 122 -11.81 3.12 14.36
CA GLN A 122 -10.80 3.14 15.42
C GLN A 122 -11.38 3.47 16.81
N ALA A 123 -12.47 4.24 16.88
CA ALA A 123 -13.16 4.48 18.15
C ALA A 123 -13.72 3.18 18.77
N THR A 124 -14.07 2.20 17.94
CA THR A 124 -14.63 0.91 18.38
C THR A 124 -13.56 -0.19 18.49
N PHE A 125 -12.68 -0.29 17.49
CA PHE A 125 -11.69 -1.38 17.39
C PHE A 125 -10.33 -1.02 18.02
N GLY A 126 -10.15 0.24 18.41
CA GLY A 126 -8.87 0.77 18.88
C GLY A 126 -7.98 1.25 17.74
N LYS A 127 -6.78 1.74 18.09
CA LYS A 127 -5.81 2.20 17.08
C LYS A 127 -5.31 1.03 16.24
N TYR A 128 -4.99 1.32 14.98
CA TYR A 128 -4.33 0.36 14.10
C TYR A 128 -2.95 -0.02 14.64
N GLN A 129 -2.60 -1.31 14.58
CA GLN A 129 -1.31 -1.84 15.01
C GLN A 129 -0.55 -2.54 13.88
N SER A 130 -1.21 -3.45 13.16
CA SER A 130 -0.64 -4.19 12.02
C SER A 130 -1.74 -4.80 11.17
N HIS A 131 -1.39 -5.42 10.04
CA HIS A 131 -2.29 -6.24 9.25
C HIS A 131 -1.66 -7.59 8.91
N GLY A 132 -2.49 -8.59 8.63
CA GLY A 132 -2.06 -9.89 8.11
C GLY A 132 -1.93 -9.89 6.58
N ASP A 133 -1.76 -11.08 6.02
CA ASP A 133 -1.70 -11.27 4.58
C ASP A 133 -3.08 -11.09 3.92
N PRO A 134 -3.16 -10.38 2.78
CA PRO A 134 -4.36 -10.32 1.97
C PRO A 134 -4.84 -11.69 1.49
N LYS A 135 -6.16 -11.84 1.38
CA LYS A 135 -6.82 -13.03 0.82
C LYS A 135 -7.77 -12.62 -0.29
N GLN A 136 -7.50 -13.10 -1.50
CA GLN A 136 -8.34 -12.85 -2.66
C GLN A 136 -9.43 -13.91 -2.79
N VAL A 137 -10.64 -13.47 -3.11
CA VAL A 137 -11.78 -14.33 -3.41
C VAL A 137 -12.48 -13.81 -4.67
N PRO A 138 -12.45 -14.55 -5.78
CA PRO A 138 -13.24 -14.21 -6.96
C PRO A 138 -14.74 -14.24 -6.64
N LEU A 139 -15.48 -13.23 -7.11
CA LEU A 139 -16.93 -13.10 -6.93
C LEU A 139 -17.55 -12.62 -8.25
N GLY A 140 -17.87 -13.57 -9.14
CA GLY A 140 -18.33 -13.26 -10.49
C GLY A 140 -17.26 -12.49 -11.28
N ASP A 141 -17.62 -11.32 -11.79
CA ASP A 141 -16.71 -10.40 -12.52
C ASP A 141 -15.92 -9.46 -11.60
N LEU A 142 -16.03 -9.65 -10.28
CA LEU A 142 -15.33 -8.87 -9.27
C LEU A 142 -14.31 -9.73 -8.55
N THR A 143 -13.27 -9.10 -8.02
CA THR A 143 -12.33 -9.74 -7.09
C THR A 143 -12.40 -9.05 -5.73
N VAL A 144 -12.70 -9.82 -4.68
CA VAL A 144 -12.71 -9.32 -3.30
C VAL A 144 -11.37 -9.62 -2.64
N VAL A 145 -10.77 -8.63 -1.99
CA VAL A 145 -9.56 -8.76 -1.18
C VAL A 145 -9.89 -8.47 0.28
N ASN A 146 -9.68 -9.45 1.14
CA ASN A 146 -9.83 -9.31 2.59
C ASN A 146 -8.45 -9.25 3.25
N ILE A 147 -8.21 -8.20 4.04
CA ILE A 147 -6.97 -8.01 4.78
C ILE A 147 -7.31 -8.02 6.28
N PRO A 148 -6.87 -9.03 7.05
CA PRO A 148 -7.05 -9.06 8.50
C PRO A 148 -6.32 -7.90 9.16
N LEU A 149 -6.97 -7.16 10.04
CA LEU A 149 -6.36 -6.06 10.81
C LEU A 149 -6.15 -6.45 12.27
N THR A 150 -4.97 -6.17 12.80
CA THR A 150 -4.71 -6.15 14.23
C THR A 150 -4.92 -4.72 14.72
N MET A 151 -5.92 -4.53 15.57
CA MET A 151 -6.22 -3.25 16.21
C MET A 151 -6.02 -3.39 17.72
N GLU A 152 -5.92 -2.26 18.42
CA GLU A 152 -5.58 -2.23 19.85
C GLU A 152 -6.63 -2.92 20.76
N GLN A 153 -7.93 -2.81 20.45
CA GLN A 153 -8.99 -3.36 21.31
C GLN A 153 -9.48 -4.72 20.81
N MET A 154 -9.70 -4.87 19.49
CA MET A 154 -10.18 -6.12 18.91
C MET A 154 -9.80 -6.24 17.43
N PRO A 155 -9.61 -7.46 16.90
CA PRO A 155 -9.21 -7.63 15.51
C PRO A 155 -10.32 -7.20 14.55
N GLY A 156 -9.89 -6.77 13.37
CA GLY A 156 -10.70 -6.19 12.33
C GLY A 156 -10.48 -6.83 10.97
N GLU A 157 -11.23 -6.40 9.97
CA GLU A 157 -11.01 -6.77 8.57
C GLU A 157 -11.22 -5.56 7.68
N PHE A 158 -10.26 -5.32 6.79
CA PHE A 158 -10.37 -4.39 5.69
C PHE A 158 -10.71 -5.15 4.42
N ARG A 159 -11.81 -4.77 3.76
CA ARG A 159 -12.27 -5.43 2.55
C ARG A 159 -12.32 -4.44 1.41
N VAL A 160 -11.79 -4.83 0.26
CA VAL A 160 -11.88 -4.06 -0.99
C VAL A 160 -12.38 -4.98 -2.09
N THR A 161 -13.32 -4.50 -2.90
CA THR A 161 -13.78 -5.18 -4.09
C THR A 161 -13.29 -4.43 -5.31
N PHE A 162 -12.69 -5.15 -6.25
CA PHE A 162 -12.15 -4.62 -7.49
C PHE A 162 -12.96 -5.10 -8.69
N HIS A 163 -13.11 -4.22 -9.66
CA HIS A 163 -13.42 -4.59 -11.04
C HIS A 163 -12.19 -5.24 -11.71
N ASN A 164 -12.42 -5.93 -12.83
CA ASN A 164 -11.36 -6.60 -13.59
C ASN A 164 -10.26 -5.66 -14.14
N ASP A 165 -10.54 -4.35 -14.23
CA ASP A 165 -9.59 -3.31 -14.64
C ASP A 165 -8.75 -2.75 -13.48
N GLY A 166 -8.99 -3.22 -12.25
CA GLY A 166 -8.29 -2.79 -11.04
C GLY A 166 -8.90 -1.55 -10.36
N THR A 167 -9.99 -0.99 -10.87
CA THR A 167 -10.72 0.07 -10.17
C THR A 167 -11.53 -0.49 -9.00
N VAL A 168 -11.66 0.30 -7.93
CA VAL A 168 -12.36 -0.13 -6.71
C VAL A 168 -13.85 0.08 -6.86
N ALA A 169 -14.60 -1.01 -6.78
CA ALA A 169 -16.05 -1.08 -6.79
C ALA A 169 -16.67 -0.92 -5.38
N GLY A 170 -15.89 -1.22 -4.32
CA GLY A 170 -16.37 -1.15 -2.95
C GLY A 170 -15.28 -1.30 -1.91
N LEU A 171 -15.51 -0.74 -0.72
CA LEU A 171 -14.59 -0.76 0.42
C LEU A 171 -15.36 -0.84 1.72
N TRP A 172 -14.92 -1.70 2.65
CA TRP A 172 -15.54 -1.87 3.96
C TRP A 172 -14.51 -2.02 5.08
N LEU A 173 -14.87 -1.51 6.25
CA LEU A 173 -14.22 -1.72 7.53
C LEU A 173 -15.13 -2.59 8.39
N LEU A 174 -14.71 -3.83 8.65
CA LEU A 174 -15.57 -4.89 9.18
C LEU A 174 -14.99 -5.48 10.47
N LYS A 175 -15.82 -6.23 11.18
CA LYS A 175 -15.32 -7.27 12.11
C LYS A 175 -14.77 -8.44 11.30
N VAL A 176 -13.86 -9.22 11.90
CA VAL A 176 -13.34 -10.44 11.28
C VAL A 176 -14.47 -11.42 10.94
N GLY A 177 -14.38 -12.06 9.78
CA GLY A 177 -15.23 -13.20 9.42
C GLY A 177 -16.66 -12.83 9.01
N VAL A 178 -16.90 -11.59 8.58
CA VAL A 178 -18.15 -11.25 7.89
C VAL A 178 -18.19 -12.05 6.57
N PRO A 179 -19.22 -12.85 6.29
CA PRO A 179 -19.28 -13.62 5.05
C PRO A 179 -19.34 -12.70 3.82
N LEU A 180 -18.90 -13.22 2.68
CA LEU A 180 -19.18 -12.56 1.40
C LEU A 180 -20.67 -12.73 1.10
N PRO A 181 -21.38 -11.67 0.65
CA PRO A 181 -22.74 -11.83 0.18
C PRO A 181 -22.76 -12.82 -0.99
N THR A 182 -23.50 -13.92 -0.83
CA THR A 182 -23.84 -14.83 -1.92
C THR A 182 -24.97 -14.17 -2.69
N GLY A 183 -24.68 -13.68 -3.90
CA GLY A 183 -25.68 -13.15 -4.82
C GLY A 183 -26.68 -14.20 -5.28
#